data_AF-A0A951VAE2-F1
#
_entry.id   AF-A0A951VAE2-F1
#
_cell.length_a   1.000
_cell.length_b   1.000
_cell.length_c   1.000
_cell.angle_alpha   90.00
_cell.angle_beta   90.00
_cell.angle_gamma   90.00
#
_symmetry.space_group_name_H-M   'P 1'
#
loop_
_entity.id
_entity.type
_entity.pdbx_description
1 polymer ?
#
loop_
_entity_poly.entity_id
_entity_poly.type
_entity_poly.pdbx_seq_one_letter_code
_entity_poly.pdbx_strand_id
1 'polypeptide(L)' 'RGYRYREDLTQKQLADLAGIPQRHISEMENSKRPIGKERAKKLAKVLNADYRLFL' A
#
# COMPACT_ATOMS: atom_id res chain seq x y z
N ARG A 1 5.13 -1.90 10.37
CA ARG A 1 5.11 -3.19 9.63
C ARG A 1 4.04 -3.08 8.54
N GLY A 2 4.35 -3.39 7.29
CA GLY A 2 3.43 -3.16 6.15
C GLY A 2 2.18 -4.03 6.21
N TYR A 3 1.02 -3.50 5.82
CA TYR A 3 -0.25 -4.25 5.81
C TYR A 3 -0.26 -5.42 4.82
N ARG A 4 0.64 -5.43 3.83
CA ARG A 4 0.77 -6.49 2.83
C ARG A 4 1.09 -7.88 3.39
N TYR A 5 1.70 -7.95 4.58
CA TYR A 5 2.02 -9.22 5.22
C TYR A 5 0.79 -9.95 5.76
N ARG A 6 -0.33 -9.25 6.00
CA ARG A 6 -1.60 -9.89 6.41
C ARG A 6 -2.21 -10.70 5.27
N GLU A 7 -2.05 -10.20 4.05
CA GLU A 7 -2.58 -10.79 2.81
C GLU A 7 -1.54 -11.67 2.08
N ASP A 8 -0.39 -11.94 2.71
CA ASP A 8 0.75 -12.67 2.14
C ASP A 8 1.22 -12.15 0.76
N LEU A 9 1.18 -10.81 0.59
CA LEU A 9 1.55 -10.14 -0.66
C LEU A 9 3.00 -9.65 -0.65
N THR A 10 3.70 -9.91 -1.75
CA THR A 10 4.94 -9.21 -2.09
C THR A 10 4.66 -7.75 -2.46
N GLN A 11 5.69 -6.89 -2.41
CA GLN A 11 5.55 -5.50 -2.88
C GLN A 11 5.15 -5.41 -4.36
N LYS A 12 5.58 -6.37 -5.17
CA LYS A 12 5.22 -6.45 -6.60
C LYS A 12 3.74 -6.78 -6.77
N GLN A 13 3.23 -7.80 -6.08
CA GLN A 13 1.81 -8.15 -6.15
C GLN A 13 0.92 -7.01 -5.64
N LEU A 14 1.29 -6.37 -4.52
CA LEU A 14 0.55 -5.20 -4.02
C LEU A 14 0.57 -4.05 -5.04
N ALA A 15 1.71 -3.83 -5.70
CA ALA A 15 1.84 -2.80 -6.73
C ALA A 15 0.90 -3.04 -7.92
N ASP A 16 0.87 -4.28 -8.41
CA ASP A 16 0.02 -4.70 -9.53
C ASP A 16 -1.47 -4.57 -9.17
N LEU A 17 -1.87 -5.04 -7.98
CA LEU A 17 -3.26 -4.97 -7.50
C LEU A 17 -3.73 -3.54 -7.21
N ALA A 18 -2.87 -2.70 -6.65
CA ALA A 18 -3.23 -1.32 -6.28
C ALA A 18 -3.08 -0.34 -7.46
N GLY A 19 -2.48 -0.77 -8.58
CA GLY A 19 -2.10 0.12 -9.68
C GLY A 19 -1.09 1.19 -9.25
N ILE A 20 -0.20 0.87 -8.32
CA ILE A 20 0.82 1.77 -7.77
C ILE A 20 2.18 1.16 -8.08
N PRO A 21 3.14 1.89 -8.69
CA PRO A 21 4.48 1.35 -8.95
C PRO A 21 5.13 0.72 -7.71
N GLN A 22 5.78 -0.45 -7.86
CA GLN A 22 6.45 -1.14 -6.75
C GLN A 22 7.48 -0.26 -6.04
N ARG A 23 8.19 0.61 -6.77
CA ARG A 23 9.07 1.63 -6.17
C ARG A 23 8.33 2.52 -5.16
N HIS A 24 7.11 2.96 -5.49
CA HIS A 24 6.31 3.82 -4.61
C HIS A 24 5.81 3.05 -3.39
N ILE A 25 5.45 1.77 -3.55
CA ILE A 25 5.10 0.89 -2.42
C ILE A 25 6.30 0.80 -1.47
N SER A 26 7.49 0.51 -1.99
CA SER A 26 8.72 0.46 -1.19
C SER A 26 9.01 1.78 -0.48
N GLU A 27 8.89 2.92 -1.18
CA GLU A 27 9.07 4.24 -0.55
C GLU A 27 8.08 4.50 0.58
N MET A 28 6.80 4.11 0.43
CA MET A 28 5.79 4.25 1.48
C MET A 28 6.08 3.34 2.68
N GLU A 29 6.47 2.08 2.43
CA GLU A 29 6.78 1.13 3.49
C GLU A 29 8.03 1.54 4.30
N ASN A 30 8.95 2.28 3.67
CA ASN A 30 10.15 2.83 4.31
C ASN A 30 9.99 4.29 4.76
N SER A 31 8.76 4.82 4.80
CA SER A 31 8.44 6.20 5.19
C SER A 31 9.16 7.30 4.38
N LYS A 32 9.71 6.97 3.21
CA LYS A 32 10.35 7.92 2.29
C LYS A 32 9.33 8.72 1.47
N ARG A 33 8.09 8.25 1.42
CA ARG A 33 7.00 8.90 0.70
C ARG A 33 5.71 8.90 1.51
N PRO A 34 5.07 10.05 1.71
CA PRO A 34 3.77 10.10 2.37
C PRO A 34 2.69 9.44 1.52
N ILE A 35 1.72 8.82 2.18
CA ILE A 35 0.57 8.20 1.54
C ILE A 35 -0.57 9.23 1.52
N GLY A 36 -0.90 9.73 0.33
CA GLY A 36 -2.06 10.61 0.16
C GLY A 36 -3.38 9.83 0.16
N LYS A 37 -4.49 10.54 0.37
CA LYS A 37 -5.86 9.98 0.45
C LYS A 37 -6.24 9.08 -0.71
N GLU A 38 -5.85 9.42 -1.95
CA GLU A 38 -6.13 8.57 -3.11
C GLU A 38 -5.41 7.22 -3.03
N ARG A 39 -4.12 7.23 -2.67
CA ARG A 39 -3.32 6.00 -2.56
C ARG A 39 -3.77 5.17 -1.36
N ALA A 40 -4.10 5.82 -0.25
CA ALA A 40 -4.70 5.18 0.91
C ALA A 40 -5.97 4.39 0.53
N LYS A 41 -6.86 4.97 -0.29
CA LYS A 41 -8.07 4.28 -0.78
C LYS A 41 -7.76 3.09 -1.69
N LYS A 42 -6.77 3.21 -2.59
CA LYS A 42 -6.34 2.10 -3.46
C LYS A 42 -5.77 0.94 -2.64
N LEU A 43 -4.88 1.24 -1.70
CA LEU A 43 -4.29 0.27 -0.79
C LEU A 43 -5.34 -0.40 0.10
N ALA A 44 -6.24 0.38 0.69
CA ALA A 44 -7.37 -0.10 1.49
C ALA A 44 -8.23 -1.12 0.76
N LYS A 45 -8.54 -0.87 -0.52
CA LYS A 45 -9.34 -1.78 -1.35
C LYS A 45 -8.64 -3.13 -1.56
N VAL A 46 -7.32 -3.13 -1.78
CA VAL A 46 -6.54 -4.35 -2.00
C VAL A 46 -6.30 -5.11 -0.70
N LEU A 47 -6.07 -4.38 0.39
CA LEU A 47 -5.69 -4.93 1.69
C LEU A 47 -6.88 -5.16 2.62
N ASN A 48 -8.11 -5.03 2.10
CA ASN A 48 -9.37 -5.15 2.82
C ASN A 48 -9.35 -4.41 4.19
N ALA A 49 -8.88 -3.17 4.18
CA ALA A 49 -8.61 -2.38 5.37
C ALA A 49 -9.21 -0.98 5.26
N ASP A 50 -9.37 -0.27 6.39
CA ASP A 50 -9.79 1.14 6.37
C ASP A 50 -8.65 2.02 5.83
N TYR A 51 -8.95 2.91 4.87
CA TYR A 51 -7.96 3.82 4.29
C TYR A 51 -7.34 4.78 5.31
N ARG A 52 -8.03 5.06 6.42
CA ARG A 52 -7.54 5.92 7.51
C ARG A 52 -6.32 5.34 8.21
N LEU A 53 -6.11 4.03 8.11
CA LEU A 53 -4.93 3.35 8.66
C LEU A 53 -3.64 3.63 7.88
N PHE A 54 -3.76 4.24 6.69
CA PHE A 54 -2.64 4.58 5.82
C PHE A 54 -2.38 6.10 5.77
N LEU A 55 -3.08 6.90 6.57
CA LEU A 55 -2.86 8.35 6.70
C LEU A 55 -2.06 8.64 7.96
#